data_AF-A0A530QU71-F1
#
_entry.id   AF-A0A530QU71-F1
#
_cell.length_a   1.000
_cell.length_b   1.000
_cell.length_c   1.000
_cell.angle_alpha   90.00
_cell.angle_beta   90.00
_cell.angle_gamma   90.00
#
_symmetry.space_group_name_H-M   'P 1'
#
loop_
_entity.id
_entity.type
_entity.pdbx_description
1 polymer ?
#
loop_
_entity_poly.entity_id
_entity_poly.type
_entity_poly.pdbx_seq_one_letter_code
_entity_poly.pdbx_strand_id
1 'polypeptide(L)'
;LKEVLDVYASRSVEKIGFVRDRDDQIDAMYTSLFRELLTYMMEDPRNITPCTHLLFCAKNIERIGDHATNIAETIYYIVTGDQMPAERPKGDKTDKIVLPGTLPVK
;
A
#
# COMPACT_ATOMS: atom_id res chain seq x y z
N LEU A 1 -5.46 -11.91 -1.43
CA LEU A 1 -6.04 -12.60 -2.62
C LEU A 1 -6.85 -13.85 -2.27
N LYS A 2 -6.29 -14.87 -1.60
CA LYS A 2 -7.06 -16.09 -1.22
C LYS A 2 -8.39 -15.76 -0.54
N GLU A 3 -8.34 -14.94 0.51
CA GLU A 3 -9.54 -14.58 1.27
C GLU A 3 -10.56 -13.78 0.44
N VAL A 4 -10.11 -13.00 -0.56
CA VAL A 4 -11.00 -12.30 -1.51
C VAL A 4 -11.76 -13.31 -2.38
N LEU A 5 -11.08 -14.37 -2.85
CA LEU A 5 -11.70 -15.45 -3.61
C LEU A 5 -12.63 -16.29 -2.74
N ASP A 6 -12.29 -16.51 -1.47
CA ASP A 6 -13.16 -17.22 -0.52
C ASP A 6 -14.46 -16.45 -0.26
N VAL A 7 -14.41 -15.11 -0.19
CA VAL A 7 -15.60 -14.25 -0.08
C VAL A 7 -16.48 -14.35 -1.33
N TYR A 8 -15.87 -14.33 -2.52
CA TYR A 8 -16.62 -14.52 -3.76
C TYR A 8 -17.32 -15.88 -3.81
N ALA A 9 -16.62 -16.97 -3.45
CA ALA A 9 -17.16 -18.33 -3.47
C ALA A 9 -18.29 -18.53 -2.44
N SER A 10 -18.15 -17.93 -1.26
CA SER A 10 -19.11 -18.08 -0.16
C SER A 10 -20.25 -17.05 -0.17
N ARG A 11 -20.17 -16.01 -1.01
CA ARG A 11 -21.04 -14.82 -1.01
C ARG A 11 -21.16 -14.14 0.37
N SER A 12 -20.21 -14.37 1.27
CA SER A 12 -20.19 -13.79 2.63
C SER A 12 -19.35 -12.52 2.63
N VAL A 13 -20.00 -11.38 2.39
CA VAL A 13 -19.36 -10.05 2.30
C VAL A 13 -18.85 -9.50 3.63
N GLU A 14 -19.24 -10.10 4.76
CA GLU A 14 -18.80 -9.72 6.12
C GLU A 14 -17.28 -9.70 6.27
N LYS A 15 -16.57 -10.53 5.48
CA LYS A 15 -15.12 -10.63 5.53
C LYS A 15 -14.44 -9.64 4.61
N ILE A 16 -15.10 -8.91 3.71
CA ILE A 16 -14.36 -8.16 2.67
C ILE A 16 -13.57 -6.95 3.23
N GLY A 17 -13.98 -6.41 4.38
CA GLY A 17 -13.36 -5.23 5.01
C GLY A 17 -11.89 -5.38 5.37
N PHE A 18 -11.43 -6.58 5.78
CA PHE A 18 -10.03 -6.76 6.22
C PHE A 18 -9.02 -6.52 5.09
N VAL A 19 -9.44 -6.61 3.82
CA VAL A 19 -8.56 -6.48 2.66
C VAL A 19 -7.96 -5.07 2.63
N ARG A 20 -8.80 -4.06 2.91
CA ARG A 20 -8.40 -2.66 3.00
C ARG A 20 -7.45 -2.43 4.18
N ASP A 21 -7.76 -3.00 5.35
CA ASP A 21 -6.89 -2.86 6.53
C ASP A 21 -5.50 -3.47 6.31
N ARG A 22 -5.39 -4.53 5.51
CA ARG A 22 -4.11 -5.13 5.13
C ARG A 22 -3.37 -4.30 4.08
N ASP A 23 -4.10 -3.72 3.14
CA ASP A 23 -3.52 -2.86 2.12
C ASP A 23 -2.92 -1.57 2.74
N ASP A 24 -3.63 -0.97 3.69
CA ASP A 24 -3.12 0.17 4.47
C ASP A 24 -1.83 -0.16 5.23
N GLN A 25 -1.70 -1.40 5.72
CA GLN A 25 -0.45 -1.87 6.34
C GLN A 25 0.68 -2.00 5.32
N ILE A 26 0.38 -2.49 4.10
CA ILE A 26 1.36 -2.59 3.02
C ILE A 26 1.85 -1.19 2.60
N ASP A 27 0.94 -0.22 2.46
CA ASP A 27 1.28 1.18 2.14
C ASP A 27 2.19 1.82 3.20
N ALA A 28 1.88 1.58 4.48
CA ALA A 28 2.69 2.05 5.60
C ALA A 28 4.09 1.40 5.60
N MET A 29 4.16 0.09 5.35
CA MET A 29 5.43 -0.63 5.23
C MET A 29 6.26 -0.13 4.05
N TYR A 30 5.65 0.08 2.89
CA TYR A 30 6.31 0.66 1.72
C TYR A 30 6.92 2.03 2.05
N THR A 31 6.15 2.92 2.71
CA THR A 31 6.63 4.25 3.10
C THR A 31 7.81 4.17 4.08
N SER A 32 7.77 3.25 5.04
CA SER A 32 8.86 3.03 5.99
C SER A 32 10.12 2.51 5.28
N LEU A 33 9.98 1.49 4.45
CA LEU A 33 11.07 0.88 3.70
C LEU A 33 11.69 1.88 2.72
N PHE A 34 10.88 2.72 2.09
CA PHE A 34 11.37 3.77 1.20
C PHE A 34 12.36 4.70 1.91
N ARG A 35 12.01 5.16 3.11
CA ARG A 35 12.88 6.03 3.92
C ARG A 35 14.14 5.32 4.39
N GLU A 36 14.02 4.07 4.83
CA GLU A 36 15.17 3.27 5.26
C GLU A 36 16.17 3.05 4.12
N LEU A 37 15.68 2.68 2.93
CA LEU A 37 16.51 2.48 1.75
C LEU A 37 17.22 3.77 1.32
N LEU A 38 16.57 4.94 1.42
CA LEU A 38 17.24 6.22 1.17
C LEU A 38 18.38 6.47 2.15
N THR A 39 18.21 6.15 3.43
CA THR A 39 19.29 6.26 4.42
C THR A 39 20.48 5.38 4.03
N TYR A 40 20.27 4.12 3.65
CA TYR A 40 21.37 3.24 3.22
C TYR A 40 22.08 3.73 1.95
N MET A 41 21.36 4.37 1.03
CA MET A 41 21.96 5.01 -0.16
C MET A 41 22.80 6.23 0.21
N MET A 42 22.37 7.01 1.20
CA MET A 42 23.09 8.20 1.69
C MET A 42 24.34 7.83 2.51
N GLU A 43 24.30 6.72 3.25
CA GLU A 43 25.44 6.21 4.02
C GLU A 43 26.56 5.67 3.11
N ASP A 44 26.22 4.96 2.03
CA ASP A 44 27.19 4.45 1.06
C ASP A 44 26.59 4.41 -0.36
N PRO A 45 27.11 5.21 -1.31
CA PRO A 45 26.63 5.23 -2.70
C PRO A 45 26.67 3.88 -3.43
N ARG A 46 27.49 2.92 -2.97
CA ARG A 46 27.51 1.55 -3.52
C ARG A 46 26.17 0.82 -3.30
N ASN A 47 25.36 1.26 -2.34
CA ASN A 47 24.04 0.72 -2.06
C ASN A 47 22.94 1.22 -3.01
N ILE A 48 23.20 2.22 -3.85
CA ILE A 48 22.17 2.82 -4.74
C ILE A 48 21.50 1.76 -5.61
N THR A 49 22.27 0.97 -6.35
CA THR A 49 21.72 -0.07 -7.25
C THR A 49 20.90 -1.14 -6.51
N PRO A 50 21.42 -1.83 -5.46
CA PRO A 50 20.64 -2.84 -4.76
C PRO A 50 19.40 -2.25 -4.05
N CYS A 51 19.51 -1.08 -3.43
CA CYS A 51 18.36 -0.43 -2.79
C CYS A 51 17.29 -0.01 -3.82
N THR A 52 17.69 0.39 -5.03
CA THR A 52 16.76 0.70 -6.11
C THR A 52 15.97 -0.53 -6.55
N HIS A 53 16.62 -1.70 -6.66
CA HIS A 53 15.91 -2.95 -6.94
C HIS A 53 14.93 -3.32 -5.83
N LEU A 54 15.31 -3.14 -4.56
CA LEU A 54 14.41 -3.36 -3.43
C LEU A 54 13.22 -2.41 -3.44
N LEU A 55 13.42 -1.13 -3.78
CA LEU A 55 12.34 -0.16 -3.97
C LEU A 55 11.34 -0.62 -5.06
N PHE A 56 11.84 -1.13 -6.18
CA PHE A 56 10.97 -1.68 -7.22
C PHE A 56 10.19 -2.90 -6.71
N CYS A 57 10.82 -3.84 -6.02
CA CYS A 57 10.14 -4.98 -5.43
C CYS A 57 9.03 -4.54 -4.46
N ALA A 58 9.35 -3.61 -3.56
CA ALA A 58 8.41 -3.08 -2.58
C ALA A 58 7.22 -2.37 -3.24
N LYS A 59 7.47 -1.56 -4.27
CA LYS A 59 6.39 -0.89 -5.03
C LYS A 59 5.51 -1.88 -5.78
N ASN A 60 6.07 -2.97 -6.31
CA ASN A 60 5.28 -4.02 -6.95
C ASN A 60 4.38 -4.75 -5.93
N ILE A 61 4.86 -4.97 -4.69
CA ILE A 61 4.04 -5.55 -3.63
C ILE A 61 2.89 -4.62 -3.25
N GLU A 62 3.14 -3.32 -3.11
CA GLU A 62 2.09 -2.32 -2.87
C GLU A 62 1.02 -2.33 -3.97
N ARG A 63 1.43 -2.34 -5.25
CA ARG A 63 0.48 -2.46 -6.37
C ARG A 63 -0.35 -3.75 -6.34
N ILE A 64 0.23 -4.87 -5.89
CA ILE A 64 -0.51 -6.12 -5.73
C ILE A 64 -1.58 -5.98 -4.62
N GLY A 65 -1.26 -5.28 -3.53
CA GLY A 65 -2.21 -4.92 -2.47
C GLY A 65 -3.38 -4.10 -3.03
N ASP A 66 -3.08 -3.03 -3.75
CA ASP A 66 -4.09 -2.16 -4.36
C ASP A 66 -4.99 -2.91 -5.35
N HIS A 67 -4.42 -3.78 -6.18
CA HIS A 67 -5.20 -4.65 -7.06
C HIS A 67 -6.10 -5.63 -6.28
N ALA A 68 -5.63 -6.18 -5.16
CA ALA A 68 -6.46 -7.03 -4.32
C ALA A 68 -7.65 -6.26 -3.71
N THR A 69 -7.44 -5.00 -3.31
CA THR A 69 -8.50 -4.10 -2.84
C THR A 69 -9.52 -3.82 -3.96
N ASN A 70 -9.07 -3.46 -5.16
CA ASN A 70 -9.96 -3.23 -6.30
C ASN A 70 -10.84 -4.46 -6.65
N ILE A 71 -10.25 -5.67 -6.60
CA ILE A 71 -10.98 -6.93 -6.82
C ILE A 71 -12.00 -7.16 -5.69
N ALA A 72 -11.62 -6.89 -4.44
CA ALA A 72 -12.51 -7.02 -3.29
C ALA A 72 -13.73 -6.08 -3.41
N GLU A 73 -13.51 -4.81 -3.79
CA GLU A 73 -14.60 -3.84 -4.02
C GLU A 73 -15.54 -4.29 -5.14
N THR A 74 -14.99 -4.84 -6.22
CA THR A 74 -15.77 -5.40 -7.32
C THR A 74 -16.65 -6.57 -6.85
N ILE A 75 -16.10 -7.48 -6.05
CA ILE A 75 -16.86 -8.61 -5.49
C ILE A 75 -17.96 -8.13 -4.54
N TYR A 76 -17.67 -7.13 -3.69
CA TYR A 76 -18.68 -6.52 -2.81
C TYR A 76 -19.88 -6.02 -3.62
N TYR A 77 -19.61 -5.28 -4.70
CA TYR A 77 -20.64 -4.78 -5.59
C TYR A 77 -21.46 -5.91 -6.25
N ILE A 78 -20.79 -6.96 -6.73
CA ILE A 78 -21.47 -8.12 -7.34
C ILE A 78 -22.40 -8.83 -6.35
N VAL A 79 -22.02 -8.93 -5.07
CA VAL A 79 -22.79 -9.66 -4.06
C VAL A 79 -23.94 -8.82 -3.48
N THR A 80 -23.71 -7.53 -3.25
CA THR A 80 -24.66 -6.64 -2.55
C THR A 80 -25.52 -5.79 -3.48
N GLY A 81 -25.02 -5.48 -4.68
CA GLY A 81 -25.60 -4.46 -5.57
C GLY A 81 -25.19 -3.02 -5.23
N ASP A 82 -24.50 -2.82 -4.11
CA ASP A 82 -24.10 -1.51 -3.60
C ASP A 82 -22.59 -1.27 -3.72
N GLN A 83 -22.19 0.00 -3.81
CA GLN A 83 -20.77 0.35 -3.72
C GLN A 83 -20.29 0.22 -2.29
N MET A 84 -19.09 -0.34 -2.11
CA MET A 84 -18.47 -0.44 -0.81
C MET A 84 -18.22 0.99 -0.26
N PRO A 85 -18.60 1.29 1.00
CA PRO A 85 -18.47 2.63 1.55
C PRO A 85 -17.06 3.19 1.38
N ALA A 86 -16.94 4.44 0.93
CA ALA A 86 -15.66 5.11 0.79
C ALA A 86 -15.16 5.56 2.17
N GLU A 87 -14.20 4.85 2.75
CA GLU A 87 -13.34 5.40 3.79
C GLU A 87 -11.88 5.23 3.37
N ARG A 88 -11.29 6.33 2.87
CA ARG A 88 -10.05 6.95 3.37
C ARG A 88 -9.32 7.74 2.27
N PRO A 89 -8.61 8.82 2.65
CA PRO A 89 -7.65 9.47 1.79
C PRO A 89 -6.40 8.58 1.67
N LYS A 90 -6.39 7.69 0.67
CA LYS A 90 -5.18 7.02 0.21
C LYS A 90 -4.29 8.09 -0.42
N GLY A 91 -3.37 8.63 0.36
CA GLY A 91 -2.36 9.58 -0.10
C GLY A 91 -1.02 8.90 -0.06
N ASP A 92 -0.33 8.84 -1.21
CA ASP A 92 1.11 8.64 -1.20
C ASP A 92 1.71 9.65 -0.20
N LYS A 93 2.51 9.17 0.74
CA LYS A 93 3.19 10.01 1.74
C LYS A 93 4.69 10.06 1.49
N THR A 94 5.17 9.45 0.41
CA THR A 94 6.60 9.45 0.06
C THR A 94 7.09 10.81 -0.42
N ASP A 95 6.20 11.65 -0.96
CA ASP A 95 6.42 13.05 -1.30
C ASP A 95 6.67 13.96 -0.08
N LYS A 96 6.23 13.54 1.11
CA LYS A 96 6.42 14.29 2.37
C LYS A 96 7.72 13.87 3.05
N ILE A 97 8.84 14.35 2.51
CA ILE A 97 10.13 14.28 3.19
C ILE A 97 10.21 15.44 4.19
N VAL A 98 10.05 15.15 5.49
CA VAL A 98 10.54 16.05 6.54
C VAL A 98 11.99 15.70 6.77
N LEU A 99 12.90 16.45 6.14
CA LEU A 99 14.32 16.36 6.44
C LEU A 99 14.54 16.88 7.87
N PRO A 100 15.21 16.14 8.76
CA PRO A 100 15.64 16.69 10.04
C PRO A 100 16.65 17.82 9.75
N GLY A 101 16.22 19.08 9.89
CA GLY A 101 17.09 20.26 9.75
C GLY A 101 16.65 21.35 8.78
N THR A 102 15.47 21.28 8.14
CA THR A 102 14.96 22.43 7.35
C THR A 102 13.85 23.15 8.12
N LEU A 103 14.16 24.35 8.61
CA LEU A 103 13.14 25.29 9.09
C LEU A 103 12.23 25.67 7.91
N PRO A 104 10.91 25.85 8.14
CA PRO A 104 10.01 26.28 7.09
C PRO A 104 10.40 27.69 6.65
N VAL A 105 10.83 27.83 5.39
CA VAL A 105 10.94 29.14 4.76
C VAL A 105 9.50 29.63 4.51
N LYS A 106 9.19 30.79 5.08
CA LYS A 106 7.90 31.47 5.00
C LYS A 106 7.42 31.68 3.57
#